data_AF-A0A388NS71-F1
#
_entry.id   AF-A0A388NS71-F1
#
_cell.length_a   1.000
_cell.length_b   1.000
_cell.length_c   1.000
_cell.angle_alpha   90.00
_cell.angle_beta   90.00
_cell.angle_gamma   90.00
#
_symmetry.space_group_name_H-M   'P 1'
#
loop_
_entity.id
_entity.type
_entity.pdbx_description
1 polymer ?
#
loop_
_entity_poly.entity_id
_entity_poly.type
_entity_poly.pdbx_seq_one_letter_code
_entity_poly.pdbx_strand_id
1 'polypeptide(L)'
;MPAREPARQMRAALTRINLDDSLTAFGLEPGAAASALLRKLLWWPADKFAARMLEFDLQVARHGLRAAANWLLPHYSGGVRVTGLQHVAGSGALLIVCNHPGMADTLALLASIARTDLRVLAGARPFLQCLRHSSEHLILLNADGTDQLRAVRSALRHLQAGGALLTFPAGEIEPDPAALPGAAAGANALV
;
A
#
# COMPACT_ATOMS: atom_id res chain seq x y z
N MET A 1 5.87 8.68 -29.43
CA MET A 1 4.56 8.35 -28.84
C MET A 1 4.47 7.03 -28.02
N PRO A 2 5.54 6.26 -27.69
CA PRO A 2 5.37 4.94 -27.05
C PRO A 2 5.04 4.99 -25.54
N ALA A 3 5.41 6.04 -24.80
CA ALA A 3 5.20 6.09 -23.34
C ALA A 3 3.73 6.29 -22.91
N ARG A 4 2.84 6.71 -23.82
CA ARG A 4 1.42 6.99 -23.51
C ARG A 4 0.56 5.73 -23.44
N GLU A 5 0.96 4.68 -24.13
CA GLU A 5 0.20 3.43 -24.19
C GLU A 5 0.35 2.57 -22.93
N PRO A 6 1.57 2.38 -22.36
CA PRO A 6 1.74 1.71 -21.07
C PRO A 6 0.99 2.41 -19.93
N ALA A 7 1.03 3.74 -19.88
CA ALA A 7 0.31 4.51 -18.86
C ALA A 7 -1.22 4.34 -18.97
N ARG A 8 -1.75 4.29 -20.20
CA ARG A 8 -3.18 4.04 -20.44
C ARG A 8 -3.57 2.62 -20.03
N GLN A 9 -2.75 1.63 -20.36
CA GLN A 9 -2.97 0.23 -19.98
C GLN A 9 -2.92 0.06 -18.45
N MET A 10 -1.95 0.67 -17.78
CA MET A 10 -1.84 0.65 -16.32
C MET A 10 -3.05 1.29 -15.65
N ARG A 11 -3.49 2.48 -16.10
CA ARG A 11 -4.72 3.11 -15.58
C ARG A 11 -5.93 2.21 -15.76
N ALA A 12 -6.13 1.63 -16.94
CA ALA A 12 -7.26 0.75 -17.20
C ALA A 12 -7.24 -0.50 -16.30
N ALA A 13 -6.05 -1.08 -16.09
CA ALA A 13 -5.87 -2.21 -15.17
C ALA A 13 -6.20 -1.82 -13.72
N LEU A 14 -5.66 -0.70 -13.23
CA LEU A 14 -5.96 -0.17 -11.90
C LEU A 14 -7.47 0.10 -11.73
N THR A 15 -8.11 0.76 -12.70
CA THR A 15 -9.56 1.02 -12.67
C THR A 15 -10.35 -0.27 -12.55
N ARG A 16 -9.99 -1.30 -13.35
CA ARG A 16 -10.66 -2.60 -13.30
C ARG A 16 -10.46 -3.29 -11.95
N ILE A 17 -9.24 -3.34 -11.43
CA ILE A 17 -8.94 -3.96 -10.13
C ILE A 17 -9.74 -3.28 -9.02
N ASN A 18 -9.75 -1.94 -8.97
CA ASN A 18 -10.54 -1.21 -7.97
C ASN A 18 -12.04 -1.48 -8.04
N LEU A 19 -12.59 -1.64 -9.25
CA LEU A 19 -14.00 -1.99 -9.42
C LEU A 19 -14.28 -3.40 -8.93
N ASP A 20 -13.41 -4.35 -9.27
CA ASP A 20 -13.52 -5.75 -8.83
C ASP A 20 -13.45 -5.82 -7.29
N ASP A 21 -12.45 -5.17 -6.68
CA ASP A 21 -12.30 -5.10 -5.22
C ASP A 21 -13.50 -4.43 -4.54
N SER A 22 -14.04 -3.34 -5.12
CA SER A 22 -15.22 -2.67 -4.59
C SER A 22 -16.45 -3.57 -4.62
N LEU A 23 -16.68 -4.28 -5.73
CA LEU A 23 -17.81 -5.21 -5.83
C LEU A 23 -17.70 -6.36 -4.82
N THR A 24 -16.50 -6.92 -4.65
CA THR A 24 -16.24 -7.95 -3.64
C THR A 24 -16.49 -7.41 -2.23
N ALA A 25 -16.09 -6.18 -1.93
CA ALA A 25 -16.37 -5.54 -0.64
C ALA A 25 -17.88 -5.35 -0.38
N PHE A 26 -18.69 -5.17 -1.43
CA PHE A 26 -20.15 -5.15 -1.35
C PHE A 26 -20.79 -6.56 -1.36
N GLY A 27 -20.00 -7.64 -1.38
CA GLY A 27 -20.48 -9.02 -1.41
C GLY A 27 -21.19 -9.40 -2.71
N LEU A 28 -20.91 -8.71 -3.81
CA LEU A 28 -21.55 -8.96 -5.10
C LEU A 28 -20.74 -9.93 -5.97
N GLU A 29 -21.39 -11.02 -6.37
CA GLU A 29 -20.79 -12.01 -7.27
C GLU A 29 -20.54 -11.45 -8.68
N PRO A 30 -19.50 -11.93 -9.38
CA PRO A 30 -19.28 -11.61 -10.79
C PRO A 30 -20.45 -12.10 -11.66
N GLY A 31 -21.14 -11.17 -12.33
CA GLY A 31 -22.20 -11.48 -13.30
C GLY A 31 -23.65 -11.24 -12.85
N ALA A 32 -23.88 -10.87 -11.58
CA ALA A 32 -25.20 -10.41 -11.17
C ALA A 32 -25.56 -9.07 -11.86
N ALA A 33 -26.84 -8.87 -12.19
CA ALA A 33 -27.32 -7.61 -12.79
C ALA A 33 -27.00 -6.39 -11.92
N ALA A 34 -27.06 -6.56 -10.59
CA ALA A 34 -26.64 -5.56 -9.61
C ALA A 34 -25.16 -5.18 -9.75
N SER A 35 -24.28 -6.14 -10.05
CA SER A 35 -22.84 -5.92 -10.28
C SER A 35 -22.60 -5.05 -11.52
N ALA A 36 -23.38 -5.23 -12.59
CA ALA A 36 -23.26 -4.40 -13.81
C ALA A 36 -23.67 -2.94 -13.55
N LEU A 37 -24.75 -2.72 -12.81
CA LEU A 37 -25.20 -1.39 -12.42
C LEU A 37 -24.18 -0.70 -11.50
N LEU A 38 -23.69 -1.42 -10.48
CA LEU A 38 -22.74 -0.87 -9.52
C LEU A 38 -21.38 -0.58 -10.17
N ARG A 39 -20.91 -1.42 -11.11
CA ARG A 39 -19.74 -1.13 -11.94
C ARG A 39 -19.87 0.19 -12.68
N LYS A 40 -21.01 0.44 -13.32
CA LYS A 40 -21.24 1.68 -14.07
C LYS A 40 -21.25 2.89 -13.12
N LEU A 41 -21.87 2.76 -11.95
CA LEU A 41 -21.93 3.82 -10.95
C LEU A 41 -20.54 4.14 -10.35
N LEU A 42 -19.76 3.11 -10.02
CA LEU A 42 -18.44 3.23 -9.41
C LEU A 42 -17.31 3.47 -10.41
N TRP A 43 -17.57 3.39 -11.72
CA TRP A 43 -16.52 3.53 -12.75
C TRP A 43 -15.78 4.86 -12.65
N TRP A 44 -16.51 5.98 -12.55
CA TRP A 44 -15.88 7.30 -12.49
C TRP A 44 -15.03 7.49 -11.22
N PRO A 45 -15.51 7.15 -10.00
CA PRO A 45 -14.67 7.13 -8.81
C PRO A 45 -13.42 6.24 -8.94
N ALA A 46 -13.59 5.01 -9.45
CA ALA A 46 -12.50 4.05 -9.60
C ALA A 46 -11.45 4.53 -10.61
N ASP A 47 -11.87 5.12 -11.73
CA ASP A 47 -10.97 5.67 -12.74
C ASP A 47 -10.24 6.93 -12.27
N LYS A 48 -10.93 7.80 -11.52
CA LYS A 48 -10.32 8.97 -10.89
C LYS A 48 -9.24 8.55 -9.88
N PHE A 49 -9.52 7.54 -9.07
CA PHE A 49 -8.56 6.96 -8.14
C PHE A 49 -7.38 6.31 -8.89
N ALA A 50 -7.64 5.51 -9.93
CA ALA A 50 -6.61 4.92 -10.77
C ALA A 50 -5.70 5.97 -11.42
N ALA A 51 -6.26 7.10 -11.88
CA ALA A 51 -5.48 8.20 -12.42
C ALA A 51 -4.53 8.81 -11.38
N ARG A 52 -4.98 8.97 -10.13
CA ARG A 52 -4.14 9.45 -9.02
C ARG A 52 -3.01 8.47 -8.69
N MET A 53 -3.31 7.18 -8.72
CA MET A 53 -2.32 6.13 -8.40
C MET A 53 -1.30 5.93 -9.52
N LEU A 54 -1.71 6.10 -10.78
CA LEU A 54 -0.78 6.24 -11.91
C LEU A 54 0.15 7.43 -11.72
N GLU A 55 -0.38 8.61 -11.38
CA GLU A 55 0.47 9.78 -11.16
C GLU A 55 1.40 9.58 -9.96
N PHE A 56 0.91 8.97 -8.86
CA PHE A 56 1.74 8.59 -7.72
C PHE A 56 2.92 7.71 -8.16
N ASP A 57 2.68 6.67 -8.95
CA ASP A 57 3.74 5.78 -9.43
C ASP A 57 4.79 6.53 -10.27
N LEU A 58 4.35 7.50 -11.09
CA LEU A 58 5.26 8.38 -11.84
C LEU A 58 6.04 9.34 -10.91
N GLN A 59 5.43 9.80 -9.83
CA GLN A 59 6.12 10.61 -8.81
C GLN A 59 7.16 9.77 -8.07
N VAL A 60 6.88 8.49 -7.78
CA VAL A 60 7.86 7.55 -7.20
C VAL A 60 9.08 7.44 -8.12
N ALA A 61 8.86 7.27 -9.42
CA ALA A 61 9.95 7.18 -10.40
C ALA A 61 10.84 8.44 -10.45
N ARG A 62 10.25 9.63 -10.26
CA ARG A 62 10.94 10.91 -10.41
C ARG A 62 11.60 11.41 -9.13
N HIS A 63 10.97 11.17 -7.98
CA HIS A 63 11.31 11.83 -6.72
C HIS A 63 11.47 10.85 -5.55
N GLY A 64 11.24 9.56 -5.78
CA GLY A 64 11.29 8.52 -4.77
C GLY A 64 10.00 8.42 -3.95
N LEU A 65 9.89 7.30 -3.23
CA LEU A 65 8.68 6.90 -2.51
C LEU A 65 8.18 7.93 -1.49
N ARG A 66 9.10 8.51 -0.71
CA ARG A 66 8.75 9.50 0.33
C ARG A 66 8.17 10.78 -0.26
N ALA A 67 8.76 11.30 -1.34
CA ALA A 67 8.27 12.52 -1.97
C ALA A 67 6.90 12.30 -2.61
N ALA A 68 6.72 11.16 -3.30
CA ALA A 68 5.43 10.77 -3.87
C ALA A 68 4.35 10.61 -2.78
N ALA A 69 4.69 10.02 -1.63
CA ALA A 69 3.78 9.88 -0.49
C ALA A 69 3.37 11.25 0.08
N ASN A 70 4.32 12.16 0.27
CA ASN A 70 4.02 13.54 0.70
C ASN A 70 3.11 14.29 -0.29
N TRP A 71 3.25 14.04 -1.59
CA TRP A 71 2.39 14.63 -2.62
C TRP A 71 0.96 14.06 -2.59
N LEU A 72 0.81 12.74 -2.37
CA LEU A 72 -0.49 12.09 -2.44
C LEU A 72 -1.30 12.23 -1.14
N LEU A 73 -0.62 12.16 0.01
CA LEU A 73 -1.22 12.13 1.35
C LEU A 73 -2.30 13.22 1.60
N PRO A 74 -2.12 14.50 1.22
CA PRO A 74 -3.14 15.54 1.44
C PRO A 74 -4.48 15.29 0.73
N HIS A 75 -4.53 14.38 -0.25
CA HIS A 75 -5.76 14.01 -0.93
C HIS A 75 -6.60 13.01 -0.12
N TYR A 76 -6.00 12.33 0.86
CA TYR A 76 -6.63 11.24 1.63
C TYR A 76 -6.55 11.44 3.14
N SER A 77 -5.93 12.52 3.61
CA SER A 77 -5.91 12.89 5.03
C SER A 77 -6.07 14.40 5.21
N GLY A 78 -6.57 14.82 6.38
CA GLY A 78 -6.61 16.22 6.80
C GLY A 78 -5.26 16.75 7.31
N GLY A 79 -4.18 15.98 7.13
CA GLY A 79 -2.85 16.24 7.69
C GLY A 79 -2.32 15.07 8.50
N VAL A 80 -1.03 15.11 8.83
CA VAL A 80 -0.34 14.10 9.63
C VAL A 80 0.44 14.78 10.74
N ARG A 81 0.31 14.23 11.96
CA ARG A 81 1.12 14.59 13.11
C ARG A 81 2.00 13.40 13.46
N VAL A 82 3.30 13.63 13.50
CA VAL A 82 4.28 12.58 13.83
C VAL A 82 4.96 12.91 15.14
N THR A 83 5.02 11.95 16.03
CA THR A 83 5.70 12.05 17.33
C THR A 83 6.73 10.93 17.44
N GLY A 84 7.87 11.18 18.10
CA GLY A 84 8.88 10.15 18.32
C GLY A 84 9.79 9.87 17.12
N LEU A 85 9.82 10.74 16.11
CA LEU A 85 10.72 10.59 14.94
C LEU A 85 12.20 10.46 15.31
N GLN A 86 12.61 11.03 16.44
CA GLN A 86 13.98 10.91 16.95
C GLN A 86 14.38 9.46 17.28
N HIS A 87 13.42 8.54 17.45
CA HIS A 87 13.68 7.12 17.67
C HIS A 87 13.88 6.34 16.35
N VAL A 88 13.58 6.96 15.20
CA VAL A 88 13.76 6.33 13.89
C VAL A 88 15.22 6.48 13.46
N ALA A 89 15.95 5.37 13.44
CA ALA A 89 17.35 5.37 13.04
C ALA A 89 17.55 5.82 11.59
N GLY A 90 18.33 6.88 11.39
CA GLY A 90 18.65 7.43 10.06
C GLY A 90 19.53 6.52 9.19
N SER A 91 20.22 5.55 9.79
CA SER A 91 21.09 4.59 9.11
C SER A 91 21.15 3.27 9.88
N GLY A 92 21.64 2.21 9.24
CA GLY A 92 21.72 0.88 9.83
C GLY A 92 20.39 0.13 9.80
N ALA A 93 20.43 -1.14 10.16
CA ALA A 93 19.29 -2.05 10.07
C ALA A 93 18.12 -1.51 10.92
N LEU A 94 16.95 -1.38 10.29
CA LEU A 94 15.75 -0.86 10.93
C LEU A 94 14.54 -1.69 10.51
N LEU A 95 13.86 -2.30 11.48
CA LEU A 95 12.57 -2.94 11.28
C LEU A 95 11.48 -2.07 11.91
N ILE A 96 10.56 -1.60 11.08
CA ILE A 96 9.39 -0.81 11.48
C ILE A 96 8.18 -1.73 11.39
N VAL A 97 7.51 -1.89 12.52
CA VAL A 97 6.31 -2.71 12.64
C VAL A 97 5.15 -1.79 12.98
N CYS A 98 4.10 -1.86 12.17
CA CYS A 98 2.90 -1.09 12.40
C CYS A 98 1.70 -2.02 12.44
N ASN A 99 0.67 -1.64 13.20
CA ASN A 99 -0.67 -2.20 13.01
C ASN A 99 -1.09 -1.99 11.55
N HIS A 100 -1.93 -2.87 11.01
CA HIS A 100 -2.27 -2.81 9.60
C HIS A 100 -3.12 -1.57 9.30
N PRO A 101 -2.70 -0.71 8.36
CA PRO A 101 -3.39 0.54 8.28
C PRO A 101 -3.77 0.81 6.81
N GLY A 102 -4.84 1.56 6.62
CA GLY A 102 -5.38 1.82 5.29
C GLY A 102 -4.36 2.57 4.42
N MET A 103 -4.77 2.87 3.19
CA MET A 103 -3.93 3.64 2.26
C MET A 103 -3.39 4.94 2.87
N ALA A 104 -4.21 5.68 3.63
CA ALA A 104 -3.81 6.94 4.25
C ALA A 104 -2.65 6.77 5.25
N ASP A 105 -2.69 5.70 6.03
CA ASP A 105 -1.69 5.43 7.04
C ASP A 105 -0.38 4.94 6.44
N THR A 106 -0.47 4.09 5.40
CA THR A 106 0.71 3.71 4.61
C THR A 106 1.36 4.95 4.02
N LEU A 107 0.58 5.87 3.44
CA LEU A 107 1.10 7.13 2.92
C LEU A 107 1.71 8.01 4.04
N ALA A 108 1.10 8.05 5.22
CA ALA A 108 1.63 8.78 6.36
C ALA A 108 3.01 8.23 6.81
N LEU A 109 3.15 6.91 6.90
CA LEU A 109 4.41 6.25 7.23
C LEU A 109 5.48 6.53 6.18
N LEU A 110 5.16 6.31 4.90
CA LEU A 110 6.08 6.55 3.79
C LEU A 110 6.52 8.03 3.70
N ALA A 111 5.63 8.96 4.00
CA ALA A 111 5.94 10.40 4.02
C ALA A 111 6.88 10.77 5.19
N SER A 112 6.70 10.11 6.34
CA SER A 112 7.35 10.45 7.62
C SER A 112 8.74 9.81 7.78
N ILE A 113 8.95 8.61 7.24
CA ILE A 113 10.20 7.88 7.39
C ILE A 113 11.25 8.41 6.42
N ALA A 114 12.27 9.08 6.94
CA ALA A 114 13.35 9.70 6.17
C ALA A 114 14.44 8.71 5.72
N ARG A 115 14.06 7.53 5.19
CA ARG A 115 14.98 6.48 4.71
C ARG A 115 14.78 6.25 3.21
N THR A 116 15.82 6.49 2.41
CA THR A 116 15.78 6.28 0.94
C THR A 116 15.83 4.81 0.55
N ASP A 117 16.30 3.96 1.46
CA ASP A 117 16.41 2.52 1.35
C ASP A 117 15.21 1.78 1.97
N LEU A 118 14.12 2.49 2.29
CA LEU A 118 12.92 1.88 2.84
C LEU A 118 12.30 0.90 1.83
N ARG A 119 12.08 -0.32 2.29
CA ARG A 119 11.26 -1.33 1.60
C ARG A 119 10.05 -1.68 2.45
N VAL A 120 8.96 -2.07 1.81
CA VAL A 120 7.72 -2.52 2.48
C VAL A 120 7.50 -4.01 2.20
N LEU A 121 7.41 -4.81 3.25
CA LEU A 121 6.96 -6.20 3.17
C LEU A 121 5.43 -6.20 3.16
N ALA A 122 4.83 -6.64 2.06
CA ALA A 122 3.39 -6.60 1.86
C ALA A 122 2.87 -7.88 1.19
N GLY A 123 1.61 -8.22 1.45
CA GLY A 123 0.93 -9.27 0.69
C GLY A 123 0.86 -8.91 -0.79
N ALA A 124 1.12 -9.88 -1.66
CA ALA A 124 0.95 -9.72 -3.10
C ALA A 124 -0.51 -9.40 -3.40
N ARG A 125 -0.73 -8.29 -4.10
CA ARG A 125 -2.03 -7.84 -4.59
C ARG A 125 -1.85 -7.39 -6.03
N PRO A 126 -2.76 -7.75 -6.96
CA PRO A 126 -2.68 -7.30 -8.36
C PRO A 126 -2.53 -5.78 -8.49
N PHE A 127 -3.20 -5.03 -7.60
CA PHE A 127 -3.11 -3.59 -7.55
C PHE A 127 -1.66 -3.09 -7.34
N LEU A 128 -0.96 -3.63 -6.34
CA LEU A 128 0.42 -3.23 -6.02
C LEU A 128 1.42 -3.67 -7.10
N GLN A 129 1.18 -4.83 -7.72
CA GLN A 129 1.99 -5.34 -8.83
C GLN A 129 1.83 -4.51 -10.10
N CYS A 130 0.68 -3.84 -10.25
CA CYS A 130 0.41 -2.98 -11.40
C CYS A 130 1.22 -1.68 -11.33
N LEU A 131 1.51 -1.17 -10.12
CA LEU A 131 2.30 0.04 -9.89
C LEU A 131 3.80 -0.24 -10.08
N ARG A 132 4.27 -0.13 -11.33
CA ARG A 132 5.63 -0.53 -11.74
C ARG A 132 6.71 0.02 -10.81
N HIS A 133 6.75 1.33 -10.60
CA HIS A 133 7.85 1.96 -9.86
C HIS A 133 7.70 1.78 -8.35
N SER A 134 6.47 1.82 -7.85
CA SER A 134 6.17 1.58 -6.44
C SER A 134 6.53 0.15 -6.04
N SER A 135 6.30 -0.83 -6.93
CA SER A 135 6.58 -2.25 -6.68
C SER A 135 8.07 -2.55 -6.44
N GLU A 136 8.98 -1.70 -6.93
CA GLU A 136 10.43 -1.84 -6.71
C GLU A 136 10.83 -1.64 -5.24
N HIS A 137 9.99 -0.90 -4.50
CA HIS A 137 10.12 -0.70 -3.05
C HIS A 137 9.41 -1.79 -2.23
N LEU A 138 8.74 -2.75 -2.87
CA LEU A 138 7.99 -3.79 -2.19
C LEU A 138 8.76 -5.12 -2.17
N ILE A 139 8.61 -5.83 -1.05
CA ILE A 139 8.90 -7.26 -0.96
C ILE A 139 7.53 -7.93 -0.84
N LEU A 140 7.10 -8.61 -1.90
CA LEU A 140 5.75 -9.19 -1.97
C LEU A 140 5.71 -10.62 -1.43
N LEU A 141 4.69 -10.91 -0.62
CA LEU A 141 4.37 -12.23 -0.08
C LEU A 141 3.14 -12.79 -0.78
N ASN A 142 3.26 -13.89 -1.53
CA ASN A 142 2.10 -14.50 -2.16
C ASN A 142 1.18 -15.15 -1.11
N ALA A 143 -0.12 -15.02 -1.31
CA ALA A 143 -1.13 -15.50 -0.36
C ALA A 143 -1.17 -17.03 -0.23
N ASP A 144 -0.78 -17.74 -1.29
CA ASP A 144 -0.69 -19.21 -1.34
C ASP A 144 0.60 -19.75 -0.68
N GLY A 145 1.43 -18.88 -0.10
CA GLY A 145 2.73 -19.24 0.49
C GLY A 145 3.83 -19.47 -0.54
N THR A 146 3.52 -19.39 -1.85
CA THR A 146 4.52 -19.54 -2.90
C THR A 146 5.58 -18.44 -2.76
N ASP A 147 6.86 -18.81 -2.82
CA ASP A 147 7.99 -17.88 -2.64
C ASP A 147 8.06 -17.16 -1.27
N GLN A 148 7.30 -17.57 -0.25
CA GLN A 148 7.37 -16.97 1.10
C GLN A 148 8.80 -16.97 1.65
N LEU A 149 9.51 -18.10 1.51
CA LEU A 149 10.90 -18.21 1.93
C LEU A 149 11.83 -17.25 1.16
N ARG A 150 11.54 -16.98 -0.12
CA ARG A 150 12.31 -16.04 -0.94
C ARG A 150 12.10 -14.61 -0.46
N ALA A 151 10.86 -14.23 -0.17
CA ALA A 151 10.50 -12.92 0.37
C ALA A 151 11.15 -12.68 1.73
N VAL A 152 11.05 -13.64 2.66
CA VAL A 152 11.70 -13.59 3.98
C VAL A 152 13.21 -13.47 3.84
N ARG A 153 13.85 -14.28 2.97
CA ARG A 153 15.29 -14.16 2.71
C ARG A 153 15.66 -12.80 2.12
N SER A 154 14.81 -12.21 1.27
CA SER A 154 15.03 -10.87 0.71
C SER A 154 14.94 -9.79 1.79
N ALA A 155 13.95 -9.88 2.67
CA ALA A 155 13.79 -8.99 3.82
C ALA A 155 15.00 -9.08 4.76
N LEU A 156 15.45 -10.30 5.10
CA LEU A 156 16.63 -10.53 5.92
C LEU A 156 17.90 -9.96 5.29
N ARG A 157 18.15 -10.22 3.99
CA ARG A 157 19.31 -9.65 3.29
C ARG A 157 19.28 -8.12 3.30
N HIS A 158 18.10 -7.52 3.09
CA HIS A 158 17.94 -6.08 3.13
C HIS A 158 18.31 -5.51 4.51
N LEU A 159 17.77 -6.10 5.57
CA LEU A 159 18.11 -5.72 6.95
C LEU A 159 19.60 -5.93 7.27
N GLN A 160 20.18 -7.06 6.88
CA GLN A 160 21.61 -7.37 7.07
C GLN A 160 22.53 -6.38 6.33
N ALA A 161 22.10 -5.83 5.19
CA ALA A 161 22.80 -4.77 4.48
C ALA A 161 22.64 -3.38 5.12
N GLY A 162 21.99 -3.30 6.29
CA GLY A 162 21.70 -2.04 6.98
C GLY A 162 20.43 -1.34 6.50
N GLY A 163 19.57 -2.05 5.75
CA GLY A 163 18.34 -1.53 5.16
C GLY A 163 17.23 -1.22 6.17
N ALA A 164 16.29 -0.35 5.78
CA ALA A 164 15.03 -0.14 6.50
C ALA A 164 13.88 -0.98 5.90
N LEU A 165 13.13 -1.69 6.73
CA LEU A 165 11.99 -2.52 6.35
C LEU A 165 10.75 -2.13 7.14
N LEU A 166 9.64 -1.86 6.45
CA LEU A 166 8.31 -1.65 7.03
C LEU A 166 7.44 -2.90 6.80
N THR A 167 6.67 -3.32 7.81
CA THR A 167 5.72 -4.44 7.69
C THR A 167 4.47 -4.22 8.53
N PHE A 168 3.40 -4.91 8.14
CA PHE A 168 2.08 -4.92 8.79
C PHE A 168 1.71 -6.36 9.17
N PRO A 169 2.10 -6.84 10.36
CA PRO A 169 2.09 -8.28 10.67
C PRO A 169 0.70 -8.93 10.69
N ALA A 170 -0.34 -8.17 11.03
CA ALA A 170 -1.71 -8.69 11.11
C ALA A 170 -2.22 -9.23 9.77
N GLY A 171 -1.70 -8.73 8.64
CA GLY A 171 -2.05 -9.21 7.30
C GLY A 171 -3.48 -8.88 6.82
N GLU A 172 -4.31 -8.34 7.69
CA GLU A 172 -5.72 -7.97 7.47
C GLU A 172 -5.99 -6.54 7.95
N ILE A 173 -7.07 -5.92 7.46
CA ILE A 173 -7.48 -4.58 7.92
C ILE A 173 -8.03 -4.67 9.34
N GLU A 174 -7.30 -4.10 10.29
CA GLU A 174 -7.74 -4.05 11.68
C GLU A 174 -8.73 -2.88 11.88
N PRO A 175 -9.84 -3.10 12.60
CA PRO A 175 -10.77 -2.03 12.94
C PRO A 175 -10.09 -0.97 13.80
N ASP A 176 -10.31 0.30 13.49
CA ASP A 176 -9.76 1.42 14.27
C ASP A 176 -10.25 1.32 15.74
N PRO A 177 -9.34 1.17 16.73
CA PRO A 177 -9.71 1.07 18.13
C PRO A 177 -10.35 2.34 18.70
N ALA A 178 -10.18 3.51 18.05
CA ALA A 178 -10.90 4.72 18.39
C ALA A 178 -12.34 4.74 17.82
N ALA A 179 -12.59 4.01 16.73
CA ALA A 179 -13.90 3.93 16.09
C ALA A 179 -14.76 2.76 16.61
N LEU A 180 -14.14 1.69 17.13
CA LEU A 180 -14.82 0.48 17.59
C LEU A 180 -14.36 0.08 19.02
N PRO A 181 -15.24 0.18 20.04
CA PRO A 181 -14.94 -0.29 21.38
C PRO A 181 -14.65 -1.81 21.38
N GLY A 182 -13.43 -2.22 21.71
CA GLY A 182 -13.01 -3.61 21.81
C GLY A 182 -11.85 -4.04 20.90
N ALA A 183 -11.49 -3.25 19.89
CA ALA A 183 -10.38 -3.60 18.97
C ALA A 183 -8.99 -3.52 19.65
N ALA A 184 -8.86 -2.82 20.77
CA ALA A 184 -7.63 -2.77 21.56
C ALA A 184 -7.23 -4.10 22.21
N ALA A 185 -8.14 -5.09 22.28
CA ALA A 185 -7.85 -6.39 22.88
C ALA A 185 -6.84 -7.23 22.05
N GLY A 186 -6.74 -6.99 20.74
CA GLY A 186 -5.76 -7.66 19.86
C GLY A 186 -4.32 -7.17 20.04
N ALA A 187 -4.13 -5.93 20.51
CA ALA A 187 -2.81 -5.32 20.67
C ALA A 187 -2.07 -5.77 21.95
N ASN A 188 -2.79 -6.34 22.93
CA ASN A 188 -2.21 -6.78 24.22
C ASN A 188 -1.75 -8.25 24.24
N ALA A 189 -1.84 -8.98 23.13
CA ALA A 189 -1.44 -10.39 23.07
C ALA A 189 0.06 -10.62 22.75
N LEU A 190 0.87 -9.56 22.69
CA LEU A 190 2.32 -9.63 22.51
C LEU A 190 3.03 -8.92 23.68
N VAL A 191 2.93 -9.51 24.87
CA VAL A 191 3.90 -9.34 25.96
C VAL A 191 4.32 -10.73 26.42
#